data_AF-A0A8X6RR91-F1
#
_entry.id   AF-A0A8X6RR91-F1
#
_cell.length_a   1.000
_cell.length_b   1.000
_cell.length_c   1.000
_cell.angle_alpha   90.00
_cell.angle_beta   90.00
_cell.angle_gamma   90.00
#
_symmetry.space_group_name_H-M   'P 1'
#
loop_
_entity.id
_entity.type
_entity.pdbx_description
1 polymer ?
#
loop_
_entity_poly.entity_id
_entity_poly.type
_entity_poly.pdbx_seq_one_letter_code
_entity_poly.pdbx_strand_id
1 'polypeptide(L)'
;MSRRKQRSAFDQISEFDRGRIVAYRDCGLPFREIGSRVGRNQTTAIRICDCSMQEGTTDRRGRLHPPQCTISRADRQIVRMAVTDRSVTSRTVAQHIESVTHHSVSAHTIRCCLQQSGLSARRPFLGLPLTQNHRRLRRQWCDERRMWAVEWNEVVFTDESRICLQHLDGRIRVWRHRGERMLNTCVMHHHTGPASGIMVWGGIGYHFRTPLVGIAGTLRASATSPRRWSQLSFRACPQPYFNMIMRDHRWHALSIGYS
;
A
#
# COMPACT_ATOMS: atom_id res chain seq x y z
N MET A 1 43.61 11.17 -18.14
CA MET A 1 42.39 10.58 -18.75
C MET A 1 42.49 9.05 -18.67
N SER A 2 41.66 8.41 -17.84
CA SER A 2 41.70 6.95 -17.65
C SER A 2 40.97 6.25 -18.80
N ARG A 3 41.70 5.50 -19.63
CA ARG A 3 41.12 4.64 -20.69
C ARG A 3 40.42 3.46 -20.02
N ARG A 4 39.11 3.59 -19.81
CA ARG A 4 38.26 2.47 -19.40
C ARG A 4 38.25 1.46 -20.56
N LYS A 5 38.97 0.35 -20.42
CA LYS A 5 38.93 -0.78 -21.36
C LYS A 5 37.46 -1.17 -21.54
N GLN A 6 36.90 -0.97 -22.73
CA GLN A 6 35.58 -1.51 -23.03
C GLN A 6 35.66 -3.03 -22.88
N ARG A 7 34.84 -3.60 -21.99
CA ARG A 7 34.68 -5.05 -21.91
C ARG A 7 33.98 -5.47 -23.19
N SER A 8 34.61 -6.36 -23.97
CA SER A 8 33.93 -6.98 -25.10
C SER A 8 32.64 -7.64 -24.60
N ALA A 9 31.54 -7.45 -25.33
CA ALA A 9 30.29 -8.12 -25.03
C ALA A 9 30.53 -9.63 -25.09
N PHE A 10 30.29 -10.33 -23.99
CA PHE A 10 30.35 -11.79 -23.97
C PHE A 10 29.13 -12.32 -24.70
N ASP A 11 29.33 -12.82 -25.91
CA ASP A 11 28.26 -13.46 -26.68
C ASP A 11 28.11 -14.93 -26.27
N GLN A 12 26.91 -15.29 -25.81
CA GLN A 12 26.63 -16.61 -25.28
C GLN A 12 26.38 -17.59 -26.43
N ILE A 13 26.90 -18.82 -26.31
CA ILE A 13 26.68 -19.86 -27.33
C ILE A 13 25.22 -20.31 -27.26
N SER A 14 24.55 -20.32 -28.41
CA SER A 14 23.18 -20.79 -28.55
C SER A 14 23.07 -22.28 -28.20
N GLU A 15 21.92 -22.72 -27.71
CA GLU A 15 21.67 -24.15 -27.45
C GLU A 15 21.87 -25.01 -28.70
N PHE A 16 21.42 -24.49 -29.85
CA PHE A 16 21.62 -25.11 -31.16
C PHE A 16 23.10 -25.31 -31.51
N ASP A 17 23.94 -24.30 -31.29
CA ASP A 17 25.38 -24.42 -31.53
C ASP A 17 26.06 -25.40 -30.57
N ARG A 18 25.54 -25.57 -29.34
CA ARG A 18 26.03 -26.58 -28.40
C ARG A 18 25.68 -28.00 -28.87
N GLY A 19 24.48 -28.20 -29.39
CA GLY A 19 24.08 -29.45 -30.02
C GLY A 19 24.94 -29.78 -31.25
N ARG A 20 25.25 -28.79 -32.10
CA ARG A 20 26.16 -28.98 -33.25
C ARG A 20 27.58 -29.37 -32.82
N ILE A 21 28.09 -28.79 -31.73
CA ILE A 21 29.42 -29.15 -31.19
C ILE A 21 29.48 -30.62 -30.79
N VAL A 22 28.44 -31.12 -30.11
CA VAL A 22 28.36 -32.55 -29.72
C VAL A 22 28.18 -33.44 -30.95
N ALA A 23 27.28 -33.10 -31.87
CA ALA A 23 27.08 -33.87 -33.09
C ALA A 23 28.37 -33.96 -33.96
N TYR A 24 29.10 -32.86 -34.10
CA TYR A 24 30.40 -32.88 -34.79
C TYR A 24 31.46 -33.71 -34.07
N ARG A 25 31.37 -33.78 -32.74
CA ARG A 25 32.25 -34.62 -31.93
C ARG A 25 31.94 -36.10 -32.13
N ASP A 26 30.66 -36.47 -32.20
CA ASP A 26 30.21 -37.85 -32.48
C ASP A 26 30.64 -38.30 -33.88
N CYS A 27 30.68 -37.38 -34.85
CA CYS A 27 31.24 -37.62 -36.19
C CYS A 27 32.78 -37.70 -36.24
N GLY A 28 33.48 -37.61 -35.11
CA GLY A 28 34.94 -37.78 -35.03
C GLY A 28 35.78 -36.56 -35.45
N LEU A 29 35.18 -35.37 -35.59
CA LEU A 29 35.93 -34.17 -36.02
C LEU A 29 36.90 -33.67 -34.94
N PRO A 30 38.06 -33.10 -35.32
CA PRO A 30 39.00 -32.52 -34.36
C PRO A 30 38.46 -31.19 -33.80
N PHE A 31 38.66 -30.94 -32.49
CA PHE A 31 38.10 -29.78 -31.78
C PHE A 31 38.44 -28.41 -32.38
N ARG A 32 39.60 -28.29 -33.05
CA ARG A 32 39.99 -27.09 -33.77
C ARG A 32 39.04 -26.79 -34.92
N GLU A 33 38.67 -27.81 -35.68
CA GLU A 33 37.76 -27.70 -36.81
C GLU A 33 36.31 -27.49 -36.35
N ILE A 34 35.89 -28.15 -35.26
CA ILE A 34 34.59 -27.91 -34.62
C ILE A 34 34.46 -26.43 -34.22
N GLY A 35 35.49 -25.88 -33.58
CA GLY A 35 35.54 -24.47 -33.20
C GLY A 35 35.42 -23.54 -34.41
N SER A 36 36.16 -23.81 -35.49
CA SER A 36 36.08 -23.03 -36.74
C SER A 36 34.69 -23.08 -37.37
N ARG A 37 34.03 -24.24 -37.42
CA ARG A 37 32.68 -24.40 -38.01
C ARG A 37 31.58 -23.70 -37.22
N VAL A 38 31.75 -23.57 -35.91
CA VAL A 38 30.79 -22.92 -34.99
C VAL A 38 31.18 -21.46 -34.70
N GLY A 39 32.34 -21.00 -35.18
CA GLY A 39 32.85 -19.65 -34.95
C GLY A 39 33.28 -19.39 -33.51
N ARG A 40 33.73 -20.43 -32.78
CA ARG A 40 34.12 -20.36 -31.36
C ARG A 40 35.52 -20.94 -31.14
N ASN A 41 36.15 -20.56 -30.03
CA ASN A 41 37.47 -21.07 -29.67
C ASN A 41 37.40 -22.58 -29.37
N GLN A 42 38.38 -23.36 -29.83
CA GLN A 42 38.50 -24.81 -29.59
C GLN A 42 38.34 -25.19 -28.10
N THR A 43 38.82 -24.35 -27.19
CA THR A 43 38.68 -24.56 -25.73
C THR A 43 37.23 -24.57 -25.27
N THR A 44 36.34 -23.88 -25.99
CA THR A 44 34.91 -23.86 -25.67
C THR A 44 34.22 -25.12 -26.16
N ALA A 45 34.61 -25.65 -27.33
CA ALA A 45 34.13 -26.93 -27.82
C ALA A 45 34.55 -28.08 -26.89
N ILE A 46 35.80 -28.08 -26.42
CA ILE A 46 36.30 -29.06 -25.43
C ILE A 46 35.44 -29.04 -24.17
N ARG A 47 35.24 -27.86 -23.55
CA ARG A 47 34.43 -27.71 -22.34
C ARG A 47 32.98 -28.20 -22.49
N ILE A 48 32.37 -27.98 -23.66
CA ILE A 48 30.98 -28.41 -23.92
C ILE A 48 30.94 -29.93 -24.07
N CYS A 49 31.88 -30.53 -24.80
CA CYS A 49 31.95 -31.99 -24.95
C CYS A 49 32.24 -32.68 -23.61
N ASP A 50 33.19 -32.16 -22.82
CA ASP A 50 33.50 -32.71 -21.49
C ASP A 50 32.29 -32.66 -20.55
N CYS A 51 31.56 -31.54 -20.56
CA CYS A 51 30.32 -31.37 -19.77
C CYS A 51 29.22 -32.34 -20.25
N SER A 52 29.05 -32.50 -21.57
CA SER A 52 28.09 -33.45 -22.14
C SER A 52 28.43 -34.90 -21.79
N MET A 53 29.72 -35.27 -21.77
CA MET A 53 30.16 -36.62 -21.38
C MET A 53 29.94 -36.90 -19.89
N GLN A 54 30.05 -35.89 -19.03
CA GLN A 54 29.91 -36.05 -17.58
C GLN A 54 28.45 -35.96 -17.10
N GLU A 55 27.63 -35.12 -17.71
CA GLU A 55 26.27 -34.80 -17.22
C GLU A 55 25.16 -35.29 -18.15
N GLY A 56 25.48 -35.78 -19.35
CA GLY A 56 24.49 -36.20 -20.35
C GLY A 56 23.62 -35.07 -20.90
N THR A 57 23.95 -33.81 -20.62
CA THR A 57 23.25 -32.63 -21.11
C THR A 57 24.21 -31.58 -21.66
N THR A 58 23.80 -30.90 -22.73
CA THR A 58 24.48 -29.72 -23.29
C THR A 58 24.00 -28.42 -22.66
N ASP A 59 22.99 -28.50 -21.80
CA ASP A 59 22.37 -27.33 -21.21
C ASP A 59 23.31 -26.59 -20.28
N ARG A 60 23.09 -25.28 -20.18
CA ARG A 60 23.80 -24.51 -19.18
C ARG A 60 23.28 -24.91 -17.81
N ARG A 61 24.18 -25.28 -16.89
CA ARG A 61 23.86 -25.24 -15.46
C ARG A 61 23.26 -23.88 -15.11
N GLY A 62 22.05 -23.90 -14.55
CA GLY A 62 21.41 -22.70 -14.05
C GLY A 62 22.38 -21.93 -13.17
N ARG A 63 22.50 -20.62 -13.37
CA ARG A 63 23.37 -19.81 -12.53
C ARG A 63 22.79 -19.91 -11.11
N LEU A 64 23.50 -20.62 -10.22
CA LEU A 64 23.12 -20.68 -8.82
C LEU A 64 23.06 -19.24 -8.32
N HIS A 65 21.88 -18.84 -7.87
CA HIS A 65 21.72 -17.55 -7.22
C HIS A 65 22.60 -17.57 -5.95
N PRO A 66 23.22 -16.44 -5.58
CA PRO A 66 23.86 -16.34 -4.27
C PRO A 66 22.89 -16.86 -3.21
N PRO A 67 23.35 -17.68 -2.25
CA PRO A 67 22.48 -18.15 -1.18
C PRO A 67 21.79 -16.93 -0.58
N GLN A 68 20.46 -16.96 -0.50
CA GLN A 68 19.72 -15.90 0.17
C GLN A 68 20.32 -15.76 1.57
N CYS A 69 20.74 -14.56 1.96
CA CYS A 69 21.38 -14.28 3.26
C CYS A 69 20.43 -14.51 4.46
N THR A 70 19.31 -15.20 4.27
CA THR A 70 18.23 -15.28 5.24
C THR A 70 17.82 -16.74 5.37
N ILE A 71 18.09 -17.27 6.57
CA ILE A 71 17.73 -18.61 6.99
C ILE A 71 16.20 -18.71 6.96
N SER A 72 15.63 -19.80 6.45
CA SER A 72 14.16 -20.01 6.33
C SER A 72 13.35 -19.64 7.59
N ARG A 73 13.96 -19.74 8.79
CA ARG A 73 13.37 -19.30 10.06
C ARG A 73 13.29 -17.78 10.22
N ALA A 74 14.36 -17.06 9.86
CA ALA A 74 14.41 -15.61 9.92
C ALA A 74 13.40 -14.98 8.94
N ASP A 75 13.25 -15.53 7.74
CA ASP A 75 12.24 -15.07 6.78
C ASP A 75 10.81 -15.21 7.31
N ARG A 76 10.50 -16.36 7.92
CA ARG A 76 9.20 -16.59 8.56
C ARG A 76 8.96 -15.58 9.69
N GLN A 77 9.99 -15.23 10.46
CA GLN A 77 9.90 -14.23 11.52
C GLN A 77 9.66 -12.82 10.94
N ILE A 78 10.38 -12.45 9.89
CA ILE A 78 10.21 -11.16 9.19
C ILE A 78 8.77 -11.01 8.68
N VAL A 79 8.24 -12.04 8.02
CA VAL A 79 6.86 -12.03 7.51
C VAL A 79 5.87 -11.95 8.67
N ARG A 80 6.08 -12.72 9.74
CA ARG A 80 5.22 -12.69 10.93
C ARG A 80 5.16 -11.29 11.55
N MET A 81 6.30 -10.63 11.73
CA MET A 81 6.35 -9.27 12.27
C MET A 81 5.55 -8.30 11.42
N ALA A 82 5.69 -8.35 10.09
CA ALA A 82 4.98 -7.48 9.17
C ALA A 82 3.47 -7.77 9.08
N VAL A 83 3.04 -9.00 9.39
CA VAL A 83 1.62 -9.38 9.42
C VAL A 83 0.97 -9.00 10.75
N THR A 84 1.69 -9.13 11.87
CA THR A 84 1.23 -8.76 13.22
C THR A 84 1.12 -7.24 13.37
N ASP A 85 2.21 -6.52 13.08
CA ASP A 85 2.21 -5.05 13.01
C ASP A 85 2.36 -4.63 11.55
N ARG A 86 1.22 -4.33 10.93
CA ARG A 86 1.14 -3.95 9.53
C ARG A 86 1.89 -2.65 9.25
N SER A 87 2.12 -1.79 10.24
CA SER A 87 2.77 -0.48 10.09
C SER A 87 4.29 -0.50 10.32
N VAL A 88 4.86 -1.66 10.67
CA VAL A 88 6.27 -1.78 11.02
C VAL A 88 7.19 -1.36 9.87
N THR A 89 8.24 -0.60 10.19
CA THR A 89 9.22 -0.19 9.17
C THR A 89 10.26 -1.28 8.92
N SER A 90 10.77 -1.39 7.69
CA SER A 90 11.84 -2.35 7.37
C SER A 90 13.10 -2.17 8.22
N ARG A 91 13.35 -0.94 8.72
CA ARG A 91 14.49 -0.66 9.61
C ARG A 91 14.27 -1.22 11.01
N THR A 92 13.07 -1.05 11.55
CA THR A 92 12.68 -1.62 12.85
C THR A 92 12.76 -3.15 12.82
N VAL A 93 12.29 -3.77 11.74
CA VAL A 93 12.40 -5.23 11.57
C VAL A 93 13.87 -5.65 11.47
N ALA A 94 14.70 -4.94 10.70
CA ALA A 94 16.13 -5.22 10.62
C ALA A 94 16.84 -5.18 11.98
N GLN A 95 16.59 -4.14 12.78
CA GLN A 95 17.14 -4.00 14.14
C GLN A 95 16.70 -5.14 15.06
N HIS A 96 15.43 -5.55 14.98
CA HIS A 96 14.94 -6.69 15.76
C HIS A 96 15.61 -8.00 15.35
N ILE A 97 15.74 -8.27 14.05
CA ILE A 97 16.41 -9.48 13.56
C ILE A 97 17.89 -9.49 13.96
N GLU A 98 18.56 -8.33 13.89
CA GLU A 98 19.95 -8.20 14.35
C GLU A 98 20.08 -8.50 15.84
N SER A 99 19.14 -8.05 16.67
CA SER A 99 19.16 -8.37 18.12
C SER A 99 18.97 -9.85 18.44
N VAL A 100 18.23 -10.59 17.61
CA VAL A 100 17.92 -12.01 17.83
C VAL A 100 18.96 -12.94 17.21
N THR A 101 19.48 -12.58 16.04
CA THR A 101 20.38 -13.43 15.25
C THR A 101 21.84 -13.02 15.36
N HIS A 102 22.14 -11.85 15.92
CA HIS A 102 23.48 -11.22 15.94
C HIS A 102 24.09 -11.00 14.55
N HIS A 103 23.27 -11.04 13.50
CA HIS A 103 23.69 -10.75 12.12
C HIS A 103 23.03 -9.44 11.67
N SER A 104 23.83 -8.50 11.17
CA SER A 104 23.31 -7.25 10.65
C SER A 104 22.62 -7.46 9.31
N VAL A 105 21.35 -7.04 9.22
CA VAL A 105 20.54 -7.17 8.01
C VAL A 105 20.15 -5.78 7.52
N SER A 106 20.35 -5.51 6.23
CA SER A 106 19.94 -4.23 5.65
C SER A 106 18.41 -4.12 5.55
N ALA A 107 17.87 -2.91 5.69
CA ALA A 107 16.44 -2.65 5.45
C ALA A 107 16.01 -3.00 4.01
N HIS A 108 16.93 -3.01 3.05
CA HIS A 108 16.67 -3.44 1.68
C HIS A 108 16.42 -4.95 1.61
N THR A 109 17.23 -5.75 2.30
CA THR A 109 17.07 -7.21 2.40
C THR A 109 15.71 -7.57 2.99
N ILE A 110 15.31 -6.91 4.09
CA ILE A 110 13.98 -7.08 4.69
C ILE A 110 12.86 -6.79 3.69
N ARG A 111 12.96 -5.68 2.95
CA ARG A 111 11.96 -5.33 1.93
C ARG A 111 11.87 -6.38 0.83
N CYS A 112 13.00 -6.88 0.33
CA CYS A 112 13.02 -7.92 -0.69
C CYS A 112 12.39 -9.21 -0.19
N CYS A 113 12.69 -9.64 1.04
CA CYS A 113 12.07 -10.80 1.68
C CYS A 113 10.54 -10.66 1.77
N LEU A 114 10.06 -9.50 2.25
CA LEU A 114 8.62 -9.22 2.32
C LEU A 114 7.96 -9.23 0.94
N GLN A 115 8.61 -8.66 -0.07
CA GLN A 115 8.10 -8.65 -1.45
C GLN A 115 8.06 -10.04 -2.09
N GLN A 116 9.08 -10.86 -1.86
CA GLN A 116 9.11 -12.26 -2.30
C GLN A 116 7.99 -13.08 -1.65
N SER A 117 7.62 -12.73 -0.42
CA SER A 117 6.49 -13.31 0.30
C SER A 117 5.13 -12.71 -0.12
N GLY A 118 5.10 -11.82 -1.11
CA GLY A 118 3.86 -11.21 -1.63
C GLY A 118 3.32 -10.04 -0.82
N LEU A 119 4.06 -9.51 0.17
CA LEU A 119 3.71 -8.32 0.93
C LEU A 119 4.26 -7.06 0.25
N SER A 120 3.42 -6.04 0.16
CA SER A 120 3.81 -4.74 -0.40
C SER A 120 3.47 -3.60 0.54
N ALA A 121 4.40 -2.66 0.70
CA ALA A 121 4.16 -1.42 1.41
C ALA A 121 3.21 -0.53 0.61
N ARG A 122 1.98 -0.32 1.10
CA ARG A 122 0.94 0.49 0.47
C ARG A 122 0.43 1.54 1.44
N ARG A 123 -0.24 2.58 0.91
CA ARG A 123 -0.96 3.52 1.78
C ARG A 123 -2.11 2.79 2.48
N PRO A 124 -2.27 2.98 3.80
CA PRO A 124 -3.41 2.43 4.53
C PRO A 124 -4.71 3.00 3.98
N PHE A 125 -5.80 2.27 4.19
CA PHE A 125 -7.12 2.88 4.08
C PHE A 125 -7.37 3.66 5.37
N LEU A 126 -7.70 4.95 5.24
CA LEU A 126 -8.13 5.77 6.36
C LEU A 126 -9.65 5.63 6.50
N GLY A 127 -10.07 5.00 7.59
CA GLY A 127 -11.49 4.75 7.86
C GLY A 127 -11.87 5.25 9.24
N LEU A 128 -13.11 5.70 9.40
CA LEU A 128 -13.66 5.95 10.72
C LEU A 128 -13.80 4.61 11.47
N PRO A 129 -13.48 4.55 12.78
CA PRO A 129 -13.76 3.37 13.58
C PRO A 129 -15.28 3.21 13.72
N LEU A 130 -15.86 2.29 12.96
CA LEU A 130 -17.28 1.97 13.03
C LEU A 130 -17.49 0.71 13.85
N THR A 131 -18.20 0.85 14.97
CA THR A 131 -18.72 -0.28 15.73
C THR A 131 -19.70 -1.09 14.87
N GLN A 132 -19.95 -2.35 15.24
CA GLN A 132 -20.92 -3.19 14.53
C GLN A 132 -22.31 -2.56 14.52
N ASN A 133 -22.70 -1.90 15.62
CA ASN A 133 -23.96 -1.18 15.71
C ASN A 133 -24.02 0.00 14.72
N HIS A 134 -22.95 0.79 14.61
CA HIS A 134 -22.88 1.89 13.63
C HIS A 134 -23.02 1.37 12.19
N ARG A 135 -22.38 0.25 11.86
CA ARG A 135 -22.50 -0.36 10.53
C ARG A 135 -23.94 -0.78 10.23
N ARG A 136 -24.62 -1.39 11.20
CA ARG A 136 -26.03 -1.79 11.08
C ARG A 136 -26.93 -0.58 10.86
N LEU A 137 -26.84 0.43 11.73
CA LEU A 137 -27.68 1.64 11.66
C LEU A 137 -27.45 2.42 10.36
N ARG A 138 -26.19 2.58 9.93
CA ARG A 138 -25.87 3.24 8.66
C ARG A 138 -26.43 2.47 7.47
N ARG A 139 -26.32 1.15 7.47
CA ARG A 139 -26.90 0.31 6.41
C ARG A 139 -28.42 0.44 6.37
N GLN A 140 -29.07 0.31 7.53
CA GLN A 140 -30.53 0.47 7.63
C GLN A 140 -30.97 1.83 7.11
N TRP A 141 -30.27 2.91 7.50
CA TRP A 141 -30.56 4.25 7.04
C TRP A 141 -30.46 4.39 5.50
N CYS A 142 -29.44 3.77 4.89
CA CYS A 142 -29.29 3.73 3.44
C CYS A 142 -30.40 2.89 2.78
N ASP A 143 -30.75 1.74 3.36
CA ASP A 143 -31.77 0.83 2.82
C ASP A 143 -33.16 1.50 2.85
N GLU A 144 -33.52 2.21 3.93
CA GLU A 144 -34.76 2.99 4.07
C GLU A 144 -34.90 4.09 3.01
N ARG A 145 -33.78 4.66 2.55
CA ARG A 145 -33.72 5.82 1.65
C ARG A 145 -33.21 5.45 0.26
N ARG A 146 -33.12 4.15 -0.03
CA ARG A 146 -32.56 3.62 -1.28
C ARG A 146 -33.36 4.08 -2.51
N MET A 147 -34.67 4.25 -2.35
CA MET A 147 -35.59 4.65 -3.42
C MET A 147 -35.90 6.16 -3.42
N TRP A 148 -35.30 6.95 -2.52
CA TRP A 148 -35.50 8.40 -2.51
C TRP A 148 -34.89 9.02 -3.77
N ALA A 149 -35.66 9.88 -4.42
CA ALA A 149 -35.23 10.62 -5.60
C ALA A 149 -35.55 12.11 -5.44
N VAL A 150 -36.85 12.45 -5.45
CA VAL A 150 -37.32 13.84 -5.32
C VAL A 150 -37.16 14.35 -3.90
N GLU A 151 -37.24 13.45 -2.91
CA GLU A 151 -37.10 13.75 -1.49
C GLU A 151 -35.71 14.30 -1.13
N TRP A 152 -34.68 14.01 -1.94
CA TRP A 152 -33.36 14.61 -1.74
C TRP A 152 -33.34 16.12 -1.97
N ASN A 153 -34.31 16.67 -2.70
CA ASN A 153 -34.39 18.10 -2.98
C ASN A 153 -34.72 18.92 -1.74
N GLU A 154 -35.38 18.31 -0.76
CA GLU A 154 -35.81 18.94 0.50
C GLU A 154 -34.76 18.78 1.61
N VAL A 155 -33.73 17.95 1.38
CA VAL A 155 -32.70 17.65 2.38
C VAL A 155 -31.58 18.68 2.33
N VAL A 156 -31.24 19.21 3.50
CA VAL A 156 -30.08 20.08 3.71
C VAL A 156 -29.04 19.30 4.51
N PHE A 157 -27.83 19.23 3.98
CA PHE A 157 -26.67 18.68 4.65
C PHE A 157 -25.85 19.81 5.27
N THR A 158 -25.61 19.74 6.57
CA THR A 158 -24.74 20.69 7.27
C THR A 158 -23.61 19.94 7.95
N ASP A 159 -22.39 20.46 7.89
CA ASP A 159 -21.24 19.86 8.56
C ASP A 159 -20.24 20.93 9.02
N GLU A 160 -19.41 20.53 9.98
CA GLU A 160 -18.29 21.29 10.52
C GLU A 160 -17.00 20.68 9.99
N SER A 161 -16.22 21.45 9.24
CA SER A 161 -14.93 21.01 8.71
C SER A 161 -13.80 21.84 9.29
N ARG A 162 -12.65 21.21 9.54
CA ARG A 162 -11.42 21.89 9.94
C ARG A 162 -10.48 22.00 8.75
N ILE A 163 -10.12 23.22 8.37
CA ILE A 163 -9.06 23.48 7.40
C ILE A 163 -7.74 23.54 8.16
N CYS A 164 -6.95 22.48 8.08
CA CYS A 164 -5.65 22.38 8.75
C CYS A 164 -4.59 23.24 8.03
N LEU A 165 -3.85 24.04 8.79
CA LEU A 165 -2.76 24.88 8.26
C LEU A 165 -1.45 24.12 8.08
N GLN A 166 -1.31 22.98 8.77
CA GLN A 166 -0.18 22.07 8.67
C GLN A 166 -0.68 20.68 8.26
N HIS A 167 -0.11 20.10 7.21
CA HIS A 167 -0.41 18.73 6.80
C HIS A 167 0.45 17.76 7.60
N LEU A 168 -0.19 16.80 8.28
CA LEU A 168 0.48 15.55 8.66
C LEU A 168 0.73 14.77 7.36
N ASP A 169 2.00 14.59 6.99
CA ASP A 169 2.49 14.11 5.68
C ASP A 169 1.95 12.72 5.25
N GLY A 170 1.15 12.04 6.08
CA GLY A 170 0.47 10.79 5.70
C GLY A 170 1.43 9.68 5.24
N ARG A 171 2.73 9.78 5.60
CA ARG A 171 3.80 8.88 5.13
C ARG A 171 3.71 7.47 5.70
N ILE A 172 2.71 7.20 6.55
CA ILE A 172 2.51 5.88 7.11
C ILE A 172 2.15 4.92 5.99
N ARG A 173 2.86 3.79 5.95
CA ARG A 173 2.60 2.70 5.01
C ARG A 173 2.31 1.43 5.79
N VAL A 174 1.49 0.58 5.20
CA VAL A 174 1.17 -0.74 5.73
C VAL A 174 1.62 -1.83 4.78
N TRP A 175 2.17 -2.93 5.33
CA TRP A 175 2.47 -4.14 4.59
C TRP A 175 1.21 -4.97 4.41
N ARG A 176 0.81 -5.20 3.16
CA ARG A 176 -0.37 -6.02 2.87
C ARG A 176 -0.24 -6.82 1.58
N HIS A 177 -0.98 -7.93 1.53
CA HIS A 177 -1.21 -8.66 0.30
C HIS A 177 -2.23 -7.94 -0.59
N ARG A 178 -2.33 -8.38 -1.84
CA ARG A 178 -3.36 -7.91 -2.76
C ARG A 178 -4.73 -8.37 -2.25
N GLY A 179 -5.72 -7.46 -2.20
CA GLY A 179 -7.07 -7.74 -1.69
C GLY A 179 -7.29 -7.39 -0.21
N GLU A 180 -6.24 -7.27 0.59
CA GLU A 180 -6.34 -6.99 2.03
C GLU A 180 -6.64 -5.52 2.38
N ARG A 181 -7.06 -4.70 1.41
CA ARG A 181 -7.18 -3.23 1.61
C ARG A 181 -8.15 -2.86 2.73
N MET A 182 -9.22 -3.62 2.90
CA MET A 182 -10.31 -3.34 3.86
C MET A 182 -10.22 -4.20 5.14
N LEU A 183 -9.17 -5.00 5.31
CA LEU A 183 -8.96 -5.73 6.55
C LEU A 183 -8.71 -4.74 7.69
N ASN A 184 -9.36 -4.92 8.83
CA ASN A 184 -9.23 -4.02 9.98
C ASN A 184 -7.76 -3.81 10.40
N THR A 185 -6.90 -4.83 10.27
CA THR A 185 -5.46 -4.74 10.56
C THR A 185 -4.68 -3.84 9.59
N CYS A 186 -5.21 -3.61 8.39
CA CYS A 186 -4.63 -2.76 7.35
C CYS A 186 -5.29 -1.37 7.26
N VAL A 187 -6.35 -1.16 8.04
CA VAL A 187 -7.06 0.12 8.16
C VAL A 187 -6.44 0.90 9.29
N MET A 188 -6.13 2.17 9.03
CA MET A 188 -5.83 3.10 10.11
C MET A 188 -7.08 3.90 10.43
N HIS A 189 -7.38 3.94 11.72
CA HIS A 189 -8.44 4.77 12.22
C HIS A 189 -7.94 6.21 12.31
N HIS A 190 -8.60 7.10 11.57
CA HIS A 190 -8.34 8.52 11.67
C HIS A 190 -9.05 9.04 12.92
N HIS A 191 -8.27 9.36 13.96
CA HIS A 191 -8.77 10.16 15.07
C HIS A 191 -8.55 11.62 14.69
N THR A 192 -9.63 12.39 14.56
CA THR A 192 -9.54 13.84 14.36
C THR A 192 -9.04 14.46 15.67
N GLY A 193 -7.73 14.45 15.87
CA GLY A 193 -7.08 15.11 17.00
C GLY A 193 -7.14 16.64 16.88
N PRO A 194 -6.72 17.36 17.93
CA PRO A 194 -6.64 18.82 17.94
C PRO A 194 -5.48 19.28 17.04
N ALA A 195 -5.70 19.29 15.72
CA ALA A 195 -4.80 19.91 14.76
C ALA A 195 -5.05 21.43 14.72
N SER A 196 -3.99 22.22 14.59
CA SER A 196 -4.10 23.67 14.35
C SER A 196 -4.80 23.91 13.00
N GLY A 197 -5.91 24.62 13.04
CA GLY A 197 -6.71 24.83 11.84
C GLY A 197 -7.93 25.70 12.09
N ILE A 198 -8.45 26.27 11.01
CA ILE A 198 -9.65 27.11 11.03
C ILE A 198 -10.85 26.17 10.97
N MET A 199 -11.74 26.26 11.95
CA MET A 199 -13.04 25.59 11.91
C MET A 199 -13.98 26.38 11.01
N VAL A 200 -14.64 25.70 10.08
CA VAL A 200 -15.66 26.28 9.21
C VAL A 200 -16.94 25.47 9.31
N TRP A 201 -18.07 26.16 9.25
CA TRP A 201 -19.40 25.54 9.12
C TRP A 201 -19.99 25.90 7.76
N GLY A 202 -20.70 24.95 7.17
CA GLY A 202 -21.44 25.17 5.94
C GLY A 202 -22.59 24.19 5.76
N GLY A 203 -23.57 24.61 4.99
CA GLY A 203 -24.73 23.82 4.56
C GLY A 203 -24.83 23.76 3.04
N ILE A 204 -25.22 22.61 2.52
CA ILE A 204 -25.48 22.36 1.11
C ILE A 204 -26.83 21.64 0.99
N GLY A 205 -27.71 22.19 0.17
CA GLY A 205 -28.95 21.55 -0.29
C GLY A 205 -28.93 21.42 -1.81
N TYR A 206 -29.99 20.82 -2.37
CA TYR A 206 -30.05 20.55 -3.82
C TYR A 206 -30.00 21.82 -4.70
N HIS A 207 -30.62 22.92 -4.24
CA HIS A 207 -30.67 24.18 -4.98
C HIS A 207 -29.90 25.34 -4.31
N PHE A 208 -29.23 25.10 -3.18
CA PHE A 208 -28.56 26.18 -2.47
C PHE A 208 -27.34 25.72 -1.69
N ARG A 209 -26.46 26.68 -1.40
CA ARG A 209 -25.31 26.53 -0.52
C ARG A 209 -25.27 27.72 0.41
N THR A 210 -24.94 27.49 1.68
CA THR A 210 -24.71 28.58 2.61
C THR A 210 -23.29 29.14 2.42
N PRO A 211 -23.04 30.41 2.79
CA PRO A 211 -21.69 30.89 2.98
C PRO A 211 -20.96 30.01 4.02
N LEU A 212 -19.65 29.84 3.84
CA LEU A 212 -18.81 29.21 4.86
C LEU A 212 -18.58 30.19 6.00
N VAL A 213 -18.94 29.79 7.21
CA VAL A 213 -18.79 30.62 8.41
C VAL A 213 -17.59 30.12 9.20
N GLY A 214 -16.58 30.98 9.36
CA GLY A 214 -15.44 30.71 10.23
C GLY A 214 -15.85 30.74 11.70
N ILE A 215 -15.52 29.68 12.44
CA ILE A 215 -15.82 29.58 13.86
C ILE A 215 -14.57 29.92 14.65
N ALA A 216 -14.66 30.97 15.46
CA ALA A 216 -13.62 31.32 16.42
C ALA A 216 -13.73 30.42 17.67
N GLY A 217 -12.96 29.32 17.68
CA GLY A 217 -12.83 28.41 18.82
C GLY A 217 -13.52 27.06 18.66
N THR A 218 -13.55 26.27 19.75
CA THR A 218 -14.25 24.98 19.81
C THR A 218 -15.73 25.22 20.09
N LEU A 219 -16.62 24.73 19.22
CA LEU A 219 -18.05 24.77 19.48
C LEU A 219 -18.36 23.98 20.75
N ARG A 220 -18.74 24.70 21.81
CA ARG A 220 -19.35 24.12 23.00
C ARG A 220 -20.86 24.27 22.87
N ALA A 221 -21.60 23.28 23.36
CA ALA A 221 -23.07 23.28 23.35
C ALA A 221 -23.70 24.53 23.99
N SER A 222 -22.95 25.31 24.78
CA SER A 222 -23.37 26.55 25.44
C SER A 222 -23.17 27.83 24.60
N ALA A 223 -22.48 27.78 23.46
CA ALA A 223 -22.34 28.93 22.55
C ALA A 223 -23.63 29.20 21.72
N THR A 224 -24.61 28.31 21.83
CA THR A 224 -25.93 28.35 21.18
C THR A 224 -26.91 29.26 21.92
N SER A 225 -26.47 30.45 22.32
CA SER A 225 -27.36 31.51 22.82
C SER A 225 -28.13 32.15 21.66
N PRO A 226 -29.47 32.25 21.70
CA PRO A 226 -30.30 32.75 20.59
C PRO A 226 -30.01 34.18 20.15
N ARG A 227 -29.23 34.96 20.93
CA ARG A 227 -29.07 36.41 20.72
C ARG A 227 -28.11 36.79 19.59
N ARG A 228 -27.32 35.86 19.04
CA ARG A 228 -26.39 36.15 17.93
C ARG A 228 -26.87 35.69 16.55
N TRP A 229 -27.97 34.94 16.49
CA TRP A 229 -28.44 34.26 15.28
C TRP A 229 -29.76 34.82 14.72
N SER A 230 -30.19 36.01 15.18
CA SER A 230 -31.46 36.64 14.80
C SER A 230 -31.46 37.43 13.49
N GLN A 231 -30.32 37.53 12.78
CA GLN A 231 -30.23 38.26 11.50
C GLN A 231 -30.24 37.38 10.25
N LEU A 232 -30.25 36.05 10.40
CA LEU A 232 -30.53 35.11 9.30
C LEU A 232 -31.82 34.38 9.67
N SER A 233 -32.90 34.67 8.95
CA SER A 233 -34.24 34.11 9.18
C SER A 233 -34.29 32.59 9.04
N PHE A 234 -33.85 31.85 10.05
CA PHE A 234 -34.19 30.45 10.28
C PHE A 234 -34.25 30.23 11.80
N ARG A 235 -35.43 29.81 12.29
CA ARG A 235 -35.68 29.56 13.72
C ARG A 235 -34.63 28.59 14.29
N ALA A 236 -33.82 29.08 15.22
CA ALA A 236 -32.82 28.32 15.95
C ALA A 236 -33.38 27.79 17.29
N CYS A 237 -33.03 26.55 17.67
CA CYS A 237 -32.94 26.09 19.06
C CYS A 237 -32.10 24.77 19.12
N PRO A 238 -31.48 24.44 20.27
CA PRO A 238 -30.15 23.82 20.36
C PRO A 238 -30.20 22.30 20.55
N GLN A 239 -29.21 21.56 20.04
CA GLN A 239 -28.56 20.39 20.70
C GLN A 239 -27.35 19.91 19.87
N PRO A 240 -26.35 19.24 20.50
CA PRO A 240 -25.03 19.11 19.93
C PRO A 240 -24.78 17.72 19.30
N TYR A 241 -23.83 17.70 18.35
CA TYR A 241 -23.11 16.51 17.85
C TYR A 241 -23.87 15.47 17.03
N PHE A 242 -24.53 15.83 15.92
CA PHE A 242 -24.83 14.83 14.89
C PHE A 242 -24.91 15.49 13.52
N ASN A 243 -24.49 14.77 12.46
CA ASN A 243 -24.82 15.16 11.09
C ASN A 243 -26.36 15.24 11.02
N MET A 244 -26.89 16.45 11.00
CA MET A 244 -28.31 16.72 11.06
C MET A 244 -28.84 16.84 9.63
N ILE A 245 -29.92 16.11 9.36
CA ILE A 245 -30.72 16.25 8.15
C ILE A 245 -32.02 16.94 8.55
N MET A 246 -32.33 18.08 7.94
CA MET A 246 -33.63 18.73 8.11
C MET A 246 -34.61 18.24 7.05
N ARG A 247 -35.83 17.86 7.46
CA ARG A 247 -36.98 17.57 6.58
C ARG A 247 -38.27 18.06 7.26
N ASP A 248 -39.16 18.73 6.54
CA ASP A 248 -40.47 19.22 7.07
C ASP A 248 -40.38 20.02 8.39
N HIS A 249 -39.39 20.91 8.51
CA HIS A 249 -39.09 21.66 9.74
C HIS A 249 -38.78 20.79 10.97
N ARG A 250 -38.49 19.50 10.78
CA ARG A 250 -38.06 18.55 11.80
C ARG A 250 -36.63 18.10 11.54
N TRP A 251 -35.86 18.00 12.61
CA TRP A 251 -34.47 17.56 12.56
C TRP A 251 -34.41 16.05 12.77
N HIS A 252 -33.73 15.36 11.87
CA HIS A 252 -33.38 13.96 12.00
C HIS A 252 -31.89 13.86 12.31
N ALA A 253 -31.55 13.39 13.51
CA ALA A 253 -30.17 13.12 13.88
C ALA A 253 -29.70 11.83 13.22
N LEU A 254 -28.58 11.87 12.50
CA LEU A 254 -27.82 10.67 12.17
C LEU A 254 -27.00 10.29 13.40
N SER A 255 -27.44 9.32 14.21
CA SER A 255 -26.64 8.84 15.34
C SER A 255 -25.31 8.23 14.87
N ILE A 256 -24.25 9.05 14.85
CA ILE A 256 -22.85 8.65 14.82
C ILE A 256 -22.32 8.84 16.25
N GLY A 257 -22.69 7.93 17.15
CA GLY A 257 -22.18 7.98 18.53
C GLY A 257 -20.69 7.73 18.50
N TYR A 258 -19.88 8.68 18.94
CA TYR A 258 -18.51 8.39 19.36
C TYR A 258 -18.59 8.00 20.83
N SER A 259 -18.48 6.70 21.10
CA SER A 259 -18.13 6.18 22.44
C SER A 259 -16.62 6.00 22.49
#